data_AF-A0A2J7Q1C4-F1
#
_entry.id   AF-A0A2J7Q1C4-F1
#
_cell.length_a   1.000
_cell.length_b   1.000
_cell.length_c   1.000
_cell.angle_alpha   90.00
_cell.angle_beta   90.00
_cell.angle_gamma   90.00
#
_symmetry.space_group_name_H-M   'P 1'
#
loop_
_entity.id
_entity.type
_entity.pdbx_description
1 polymer ?
#
loop_
_entity_poly.entity_id
_entity_poly.type
_entity_poly.pdbx_seq_one_letter_code
_entity_poly.pdbx_strand_id
1 'polypeptide(L)'
;MSENDVNDLIVQTEKDMRHNIHQMKDLEKDTKHYLRATKIELSAQIPTEEAESSDEEIEKTIQKALDEVAIEKELEEDSEDNEMEEEIPWCIICNENATIRCIDCDNDLYCKSCYTQGHDEWQLQHHRNVPFTPKE
;
A
#
# COMPACT_ATOMS: atom_id res chain seq x y z
N MET A 1 -17.06 -13.40 41.05
CA MET A 1 -17.48 -14.49 40.14
C MET A 1 -16.64 -15.70 40.51
N SER A 2 -17.26 -16.87 40.62
CA SER A 2 -16.52 -18.09 40.99
C SER A 2 -15.71 -18.60 39.80
N GLU A 3 -14.63 -19.33 40.05
CA GLU A 3 -13.80 -19.93 38.98
C GLU A 3 -14.62 -20.85 38.06
N ASN A 4 -15.71 -21.44 38.57
CA ASN A 4 -16.65 -22.24 37.80
C ASN A 4 -17.45 -21.39 36.79
N ASP A 5 -17.83 -20.17 37.15
CA ASP A 5 -18.60 -19.29 36.26
C ASP A 5 -17.78 -18.84 35.04
N VAL A 6 -16.46 -18.68 35.23
CA VAL A 6 -15.53 -18.31 34.15
C VAL A 6 -15.31 -19.48 33.20
N ASN A 7 -15.15 -20.69 33.74
CA ASN A 7 -15.00 -21.90 32.94
C ASN A 7 -16.24 -22.21 32.11
N ASP A 8 -17.44 -22.04 32.68
CA ASP A 8 -18.71 -22.25 31.97
C ASP A 8 -18.87 -21.26 30.81
N LEU A 9 -18.45 -20.00 31.01
CA LEU A 9 -18.46 -18.98 29.96
C LEU A 9 -17.49 -19.31 28.81
N ILE A 10 -16.31 -19.85 29.13
CA ILE A 10 -15.33 -20.30 28.13
C ILE A 10 -15.93 -21.43 27.29
N VAL A 11 -16.49 -22.46 27.94
CA VAL A 11 -17.12 -23.61 27.26
C VAL A 11 -18.28 -23.17 26.37
N GLN A 12 -19.10 -22.23 26.84
CA GLN A 12 -20.21 -21.69 26.07
C GLN A 12 -19.70 -20.92 24.83
N THR A 13 -18.66 -20.09 25.00
CA THR A 13 -18.04 -19.34 23.91
C THR A 13 -17.44 -20.28 22.85
N GLU A 14 -16.79 -21.37 23.27
CA GLU A 14 -16.26 -22.37 22.35
C GLU A 14 -17.36 -23.07 21.54
N LYS A 15 -18.49 -23.37 22.17
CA LYS A 15 -19.64 -23.99 21.51
C LYS A 15 -20.24 -23.06 20.46
N ASP A 16 -20.39 -21.78 20.80
CA ASP A 16 -20.93 -20.77 19.90
C ASP A 16 -19.97 -20.52 18.73
N MET A 17 -18.66 -20.48 18.99
CA MET A 17 -17.64 -20.39 17.94
C MET A 17 -17.69 -21.59 16.99
N ARG A 18 -17.84 -22.83 17.51
CA ARG A 18 -17.99 -24.04 16.67
C ARG A 18 -19.25 -23.97 15.80
N HIS A 19 -20.35 -23.48 16.35
CA HIS A 19 -21.59 -23.30 15.60
C HIS A 19 -21.43 -22.26 14.48
N ASN A 20 -20.79 -21.13 14.76
CA ASN A 20 -20.52 -20.09 13.78
C ASN A 20 -19.59 -20.59 12.65
N ILE A 21 -18.55 -21.35 12.99
CA ILE A 21 -17.67 -21.98 12.00
C ILE A 21 -18.45 -22.91 11.07
N HIS A 22 -19.42 -23.66 11.60
CA HIS A 22 -20.25 -24.54 10.77
C HIS A 22 -21.13 -23.73 9.82
N GLN A 23 -21.82 -22.70 10.33
CA GLN A 23 -22.65 -21.80 9.51
C GLN A 23 -21.84 -21.12 8.41
N MET A 24 -20.61 -20.68 8.70
CA MET A 24 -19.72 -20.09 7.70
C MET A 24 -19.39 -21.07 6.57
N LYS A 25 -19.13 -22.34 6.89
CA LYS A 25 -18.83 -23.38 5.88
C LYS A 25 -20.02 -23.66 4.96
N ASP A 26 -21.23 -23.61 5.51
CA ASP A 26 -22.45 -23.80 4.72
C ASP A 26 -22.66 -22.60 3.77
N LEU A 27 -22.48 -21.37 4.27
CA LEU A 27 -22.53 -20.15 3.44
C LEU A 27 -21.49 -20.15 2.31
N GLU A 28 -20.26 -20.62 2.58
CA GLU A 28 -19.23 -20.75 1.55
C GLU A 28 -19.62 -21.75 0.46
N LYS A 29 -20.25 -22.87 0.85
CA LYS A 29 -20.73 -23.88 -0.08
C LYS A 29 -21.83 -23.32 -0.98
N ASP A 30 -22.78 -22.60 -0.40
CA ASP A 30 -23.87 -21.97 -1.14
C ASP A 30 -23.35 -20.89 -2.09
N THR A 31 -22.38 -20.08 -1.64
CA THR A 31 -21.71 -19.09 -2.49
C THR A 31 -21.01 -19.74 -3.68
N LYS A 32 -20.29 -20.85 -3.46
CA LYS A 32 -19.64 -21.62 -4.55
C LYS A 32 -20.66 -22.16 -5.54
N HIS A 33 -21.81 -22.64 -5.05
CA HIS A 33 -22.87 -23.14 -5.91
C HIS A 33 -23.48 -22.02 -6.76
N TYR A 34 -23.75 -20.86 -6.15
CA TYR A 34 -24.24 -19.68 -6.85
C TYR A 34 -23.24 -19.20 -7.92
N LEU A 35 -21.96 -19.02 -7.55
CA LEU A 35 -20.90 -18.63 -8.49
C LEU A 35 -20.80 -19.57 -9.69
N ARG A 36 -20.96 -20.88 -9.46
CA ARG A 36 -20.96 -21.87 -10.55
C ARG A 36 -22.17 -21.70 -11.47
N ALA A 37 -23.35 -21.46 -10.93
CA ALA A 37 -24.55 -21.20 -11.71
C ALA A 37 -24.40 -19.91 -12.53
N THR A 38 -23.95 -18.82 -11.91
CA THR A 38 -23.70 -17.54 -12.59
C THR A 38 -22.65 -17.67 -13.69
N LYS A 39 -21.57 -18.44 -13.46
CA LYS A 39 -20.55 -18.70 -14.49
C LYS A 39 -21.13 -19.40 -15.71
N ILE A 40 -22.04 -20.37 -15.50
CA ILE A 40 -22.73 -21.07 -16.59
C ILE A 40 -23.66 -20.11 -17.34
N GLU A 41 -24.46 -19.32 -16.61
CA GLU A 41 -25.36 -18.33 -17.20
C GLU A 41 -24.63 -17.25 -18.00
N LEU A 42 -23.47 -16.79 -17.50
CA LEU A 42 -22.62 -15.81 -18.19
C LEU A 42 -21.98 -16.41 -19.44
N SER A 43 -21.51 -17.67 -19.36
CA SER A 43 -20.96 -18.38 -20.53
C SER A 43 -21.99 -18.62 -21.64
N ALA A 44 -23.28 -18.64 -21.33
CA ALA A 44 -24.36 -18.75 -22.31
C ALA A 44 -24.71 -17.41 -22.99
N GLN A 45 -24.27 -16.28 -22.42
CA GLN A 45 -24.54 -14.93 -22.94
C GLN A 45 -23.40 -14.36 -23.77
N ILE A 46 -22.21 -14.97 -23.72
CA ILE A 46 -21.09 -14.62 -24.60
C ILE A 46 -21.35 -15.27 -25.96
N PRO A 47 -21.53 -14.50 -27.05
CA PRO A 47 -21.54 -15.07 -28.39
C PRO A 47 -20.24 -15.85 -28.60
N THR A 48 -20.34 -17.11 -29.00
CA THR A 48 -19.23 -17.86 -29.59
C THR A 48 -18.97 -17.31 -30.99
N GLU A 49 -18.72 -16.00 -31.10
CA GLU A 49 -17.95 -15.52 -32.22
C GLU A 49 -16.51 -15.84 -31.84
N GLU A 50 -16.00 -16.88 -32.49
CA GLU A 50 -14.58 -17.03 -32.77
C GLU A 50 -14.13 -15.69 -33.36
N ALA A 51 -13.79 -14.73 -32.50
CA ALA A 51 -12.82 -13.74 -32.86
C ALA A 51 -11.53 -14.54 -33.04
N GLU A 52 -11.31 -15.03 -34.26
CA GLU A 52 -9.98 -15.33 -34.79
C GLU A 52 -9.17 -14.01 -34.83
N SER A 53 -9.04 -13.32 -33.69
CA SER A 53 -7.80 -12.61 -33.41
C SER A 53 -6.88 -13.71 -32.96
N SER A 54 -5.88 -14.02 -33.78
CA SER A 54 -5.07 -15.22 -33.58
C SER A 54 -4.53 -15.23 -32.16
N ASP A 55 -4.45 -16.41 -31.55
CA ASP A 55 -3.85 -16.56 -30.21
C ASP A 55 -2.47 -15.87 -30.13
N GLU A 56 -1.77 -15.78 -31.27
CA GLU A 56 -0.52 -15.04 -31.46
C GLU A 56 -0.63 -13.52 -31.24
N GLU A 57 -1.73 -12.86 -31.62
CA GLU A 57 -1.97 -11.44 -31.34
C GLU A 57 -2.21 -11.18 -29.85
N ILE A 58 -2.91 -12.10 -29.17
CA ILE A 58 -3.15 -12.05 -27.72
C ILE A 58 -1.83 -12.27 -26.98
N GLU A 59 -1.06 -13.29 -27.36
CA GLU A 59 0.26 -13.58 -26.79
C GLU A 59 1.23 -12.41 -26.98
N LYS A 60 1.24 -11.79 -28.17
CA LYS A 60 2.06 -10.60 -28.44
C LYS A 60 1.67 -9.41 -27.59
N THR A 61 0.37 -9.24 -27.34
CA THR A 61 -0.13 -8.16 -26.47
C THR A 61 0.25 -8.40 -25.01
N ILE A 62 0.15 -9.64 -24.53
CA ILE A 62 0.57 -10.05 -23.19
C ILE A 62 2.08 -9.85 -23.03
N GLN A 63 2.88 -10.30 -24.01
CA GLN A 63 4.33 -10.17 -23.97
C GLN A 63 4.74 -8.69 -23.93
N LYS A 64 4.12 -7.84 -24.76
CA LYS A 64 4.39 -6.40 -24.76
C LYS A 64 4.10 -5.75 -23.40
N ALA A 65 3.01 -6.14 -22.74
CA ALA A 65 2.67 -5.64 -21.41
C ALA A 65 3.68 -6.11 -20.34
N LEU A 66 4.19 -7.34 -20.44
CA LEU A 66 5.22 -7.85 -19.54
C LEU A 66 6.57 -7.16 -19.75
N ASP A 67 6.94 -6.87 -21.00
CA ASP A 67 8.17 -6.15 -21.35
C ASP A 67 8.12 -4.69 -20.84
N GLU A 68 6.96 -4.03 -20.93
CA GLU A 68 6.76 -2.67 -20.41
C GLU A 68 6.97 -2.61 -18.87
N VAL A 69 6.42 -3.58 -18.13
CA VAL A 69 6.62 -3.70 -16.68
C VAL A 69 8.08 -4.04 -16.32
N ALA A 70 8.76 -4.83 -17.13
CA ALA A 70 10.18 -5.14 -16.91
C ALA A 70 11.05 -3.89 -17.06
N ILE A 71 10.75 -3.01 -18.02
CA ILE A 71 11.45 -1.74 -18.22
C ILE A 71 11.22 -0.79 -17.03
N GLU A 72 10.00 -0.69 -16.51
CA GLU A 72 9.72 0.11 -15.30
C GLU A 72 10.59 -0.34 -14.12
N LYS A 73 10.71 -1.66 -13.93
CA LYS A 73 11.53 -2.22 -12.86
C LYS A 73 13.04 -2.01 -13.08
N GLU A 74 13.54 -2.13 -14.31
CA GLU A 74 14.95 -1.85 -14.62
C GLU A 74 15.29 -0.36 -14.40
N LEU A 75 14.35 0.56 -14.63
CA LEU A 75 14.52 1.99 -14.34
C LEU A 75 14.50 2.28 -12.83
N GLU A 76 13.76 1.52 -12.04
CA GLU A 76 13.78 1.62 -10.58
C GLU A 76 15.11 1.10 -10.00
N GLU A 77 15.66 0.01 -10.54
CA GLU A 77 16.91 -0.60 -10.03
C GLU A 77 18.18 0.23 -10.36
N ASP A 78 18.18 1.06 -11.42
CA ASP A 78 19.31 1.96 -11.75
C ASP A 78 19.34 3.25 -10.88
N SER A 79 18.38 3.40 -9.95
CA SER A 79 18.33 4.51 -9.00
C SER A 79 19.07 4.24 -7.68
N GLU A 80 19.56 3.02 -7.44
CA GLU A 80 20.18 2.61 -6.17
C GLU A 80 21.68 2.97 -6.01
N ASP A 81 22.31 3.69 -6.95
CA ASP A 81 23.69 4.19 -6.79
C ASP A 81 23.90 5.61 -7.36
N ASN A 82 23.03 6.54 -6.99
CA ASN A 82 23.34 7.97 -7.10
C ASN A 82 23.44 8.60 -5.70
N GLU A 83 24.65 8.61 -5.13
CA GLU A 83 25.08 9.60 -4.13
C GLU A 83 25.09 11.06 -4.70
N MET A 84 24.26 11.33 -5.71
CA MET A 84 24.04 12.60 -6.39
C MET A 84 22.54 12.84 -6.62
N GLU A 85 21.67 12.38 -5.72
CA GLU A 85 20.36 13.03 -5.59
C GLU A 85 20.65 14.45 -5.11
N GLU A 86 20.65 15.38 -6.06
CA GLU A 86 20.98 16.79 -5.87
C GLU A 86 20.11 17.34 -4.74
N GLU A 87 20.69 17.54 -3.56
CA GLU A 87 19.94 17.96 -2.37
C GLU A 87 19.23 19.29 -2.66
N ILE A 88 17.91 19.22 -2.84
CA ILE A 88 17.10 20.36 -3.29
C ILE A 88 17.02 21.38 -2.14
N PRO A 89 17.52 22.63 -2.31
CA PRO A 89 17.74 23.57 -1.21
C PRO A 89 16.46 24.31 -0.75
N TRP A 90 15.30 23.66 -0.85
CA TRP A 90 14.00 24.28 -0.57
C TRP A 90 13.36 23.71 0.69
N CYS A 91 12.51 24.51 1.32
CA CYS A 91 11.71 24.09 2.44
C CYS A 91 10.65 23.10 1.99
N ILE A 92 10.58 21.93 2.64
CA ILE A 92 9.64 20.85 2.29
C ILE A 92 8.16 21.22 2.49
N ILE A 93 7.88 22.33 3.18
CA ILE A 93 6.50 22.78 3.48
C ILE A 93 6.02 23.84 2.48
N CYS A 94 6.88 24.78 2.08
CA CYS A 94 6.48 25.97 1.31
C CYS A 94 7.29 26.22 0.03
N ASN A 95 8.30 25.39 -0.28
CA ASN A 95 9.21 25.54 -1.41
C ASN A 95 10.03 26.85 -1.45
N GLU A 96 10.03 27.64 -0.38
CA GLU A 96 10.97 28.76 -0.22
C GLU A 96 12.38 28.27 0.13
N ASN A 97 13.38 29.14 0.06
CA ASN A 97 14.75 28.76 0.41
C ASN A 97 14.87 28.21 1.84
N ALA A 98 15.46 27.02 1.95
CA ALA A 98 15.76 26.44 3.25
C ALA A 98 16.96 27.11 3.92
N THR A 99 16.92 27.18 5.25
CA THR A 99 18.03 27.71 6.07
C THR A 99 18.34 26.85 7.29
N ILE A 100 17.51 25.84 7.54
CA ILE A 100 17.58 24.95 8.69
C ILE A 100 17.46 23.51 8.17
N ARG A 101 18.34 22.63 8.64
CA ARG A 101 18.23 21.18 8.45
C ARG A 101 17.88 20.53 9.78
N CYS A 102 16.83 19.72 9.81
CA CYS A 102 16.42 18.98 11.00
C CYS A 102 17.01 17.56 10.97
N ILE A 103 17.91 17.24 11.89
CA ILE A 103 18.62 15.94 11.93
C ILE A 103 17.67 14.80 12.33
N ASP A 104 16.63 15.12 13.09
CA ASP A 104 15.70 14.12 13.62
C ASP A 104 14.43 13.97 12.74
N CYS A 105 14.32 14.74 11.64
CA CYS A 105 13.32 14.58 10.56
C CYS A 105 14.02 14.15 9.28
N ASP A 106 14.80 13.06 9.32
CA ASP A 106 15.48 12.50 8.14
C ASP A 106 16.34 13.51 7.32
N ASN A 107 16.90 14.52 8.00
CA ASN A 107 17.64 15.62 7.38
C ASN A 107 16.80 16.57 6.50
N ASP A 108 15.49 16.64 6.74
CA ASP A 108 14.56 17.54 6.07
C ASP A 108 14.97 19.01 6.21
N LEU A 109 14.73 19.75 5.14
CA LEU A 109 15.07 21.17 5.00
C LEU A 109 13.85 22.07 5.24
N TYR A 110 14.05 23.13 6.02
CA TYR A 110 13.00 24.08 6.38
C TYR A 110 13.46 25.54 6.27
N CYS A 111 12.51 26.42 5.95
CA CYS A 111 12.66 27.85 6.21
C CYS A 111 12.41 28.13 7.70
N LYS A 112 12.83 29.30 8.20
CA LYS A 112 12.69 29.65 9.63
C LYS A 112 11.23 29.59 10.11
N SER A 113 10.30 30.08 9.30
CA SER A 113 8.87 30.16 9.67
C SER A 113 8.25 28.77 9.82
N CYS A 114 8.47 27.89 8.84
CA CYS A 114 7.95 26.52 8.87
C CYS A 114 8.63 25.66 9.95
N TYR A 115 9.92 25.90 10.22
CA TYR A 115 10.61 25.22 11.32
C TYR A 115 9.98 25.59 12.67
N THR A 116 9.87 26.88 13.01
CA THR A 116 9.25 27.34 14.26
C THR A 116 7.81 26.85 14.41
N GLN A 117 6.97 27.00 13.38
CA GLN A 117 5.58 26.55 13.47
C GLN A 117 5.48 25.04 13.71
N GLY A 118 6.21 24.23 12.94
CA GLY A 118 6.15 22.77 13.09
C GLY A 118 6.86 22.26 14.34
N HIS A 119 8.01 22.84 14.69
CA HIS A 119 8.89 22.30 15.72
C HIS A 119 8.69 22.89 17.11
N ASP A 120 8.14 24.11 17.21
CA ASP A 120 7.75 24.68 18.51
C ASP A 120 6.31 24.29 18.88
N GLU A 121 5.38 24.21 17.92
CA GLU A 121 3.97 23.95 18.23
C GLU A 121 3.63 22.46 18.37
N TRP A 122 4.34 21.55 17.68
CA TRP A 122 4.00 20.12 17.64
C TRP A 122 4.86 19.24 18.56
N GLN A 123 5.39 19.80 19.65
CA GLN A 123 6.24 19.09 20.62
C GLN A 123 7.54 18.52 20.04
N LEU A 124 7.99 19.00 18.87
CA LEU A 124 9.27 18.62 18.26
C LEU A 124 10.42 19.54 18.69
N GLN A 125 10.24 20.29 19.78
CA GLN A 125 11.20 21.27 20.32
C GLN A 125 12.56 20.64 20.70
N HIS A 126 12.61 19.31 20.84
CA HIS A 126 13.81 18.55 21.14
C HIS A 126 14.56 18.07 19.89
N HIS A 127 13.99 18.27 18.70
CA HIS A 127 14.66 17.94 17.46
C HIS A 127 15.89 18.82 17.27
N ARG A 128 17.02 18.17 17.02
CA ARG A 128 18.29 18.82 16.74
C ARG A 128 18.26 19.35 15.32
N ASN A 129 18.66 20.61 15.17
CA ASN A 129 18.81 21.23 13.87
C ASN A 129 20.21 21.82 13.70
N VAL A 130 20.61 21.99 12.44
CA VAL A 130 21.83 22.68 12.04
C VAL A 130 21.51 23.74 10.99
N PRO A 131 22.29 24.84 10.92
CA PRO A 131 22.17 25.78 9.81
C PRO A 131 22.43 25.08 8.47
N PHE A 132 21.56 25.33 7.50
CA PHE A 132 21.73 24.86 6.13
C PHE A 132 22.19 26.02 5.25
N THR A 133 23.16 25.77 4.39
CA THR A 133 23.63 26.70 3.35
C THR A 133 23.76 25.89 2.06
N PRO A 134 23.01 26.25 1.00
CA PRO A 134 23.14 25.58 -0.29
C PRO A 134 24.58 25.67 -0.80
N LYS A 135 25.06 24.63 -1.48
CA LYS A 135 26.33 24.69 -2.20
C LYS A 135 26.12 25.54 -3.46
N GLU A 136 27.01 26.51 -3.71
CA GLU A 136 27.00 27.38 -4.90
C GLU A 136 27.38 26.64 -6.19
#